data_AF-A0A6A3HUZ5-F1
#
_entry.id   AF-A0A6A3HUZ5-F1
#
_cell.length_a   1.000
_cell.length_b   1.000
_cell.length_c   1.000
_cell.angle_alpha   90.00
_cell.angle_beta   90.00
_cell.angle_gamma   90.00
#
_symmetry.space_group_name_H-M   'P 1'
#
loop_
_entity.id
_entity.type
_entity.pdbx_description
1 polymer ?
#
loop_
_entity_poly.entity_id
_entity_poly.type
_entity_poly.pdbx_seq_one_letter_code
_entity_poly.pdbx_strand_id
1 'polypeptide(L)'
;MAVVNGYIVHCITLKKKGEKPPTHAAYLRRLYIQLVALRTINFETHLNAEDLISVPIPRQQHTLVNTAEFYSSSKQHKRRQYLRKVCSAFADTKTKSFETSFFCQQCSDAFGGRVPLCLHVRRVESGNTLTCSQIWHDTWGDGKSIPPSLMKKIRFRKRKRESEEE
;
A
#
# COMPACT_ATOMS: atom_id res chain seq x y z
N MET A 1 -18.54 -18.16 11.15
CA MET A 1 -17.27 -18.44 11.87
C MET A 1 -16.65 -17.20 12.52
N ALA A 2 -16.54 -16.07 11.83
CA ALA A 2 -15.85 -14.87 12.36
C ALA A 2 -16.38 -14.36 13.72
N VAL A 3 -17.70 -14.26 13.90
CA VAL A 3 -18.30 -13.73 15.14
C VAL A 3 -18.03 -14.62 16.35
N VAL A 4 -18.10 -15.94 16.17
CA VAL A 4 -17.81 -16.93 17.21
C VAL A 4 -16.33 -16.89 17.59
N ASN A 5 -15.43 -16.84 16.59
CA ASN A 5 -14.00 -16.70 16.83
C ASN A 5 -13.68 -15.39 17.58
N GLY A 6 -14.33 -14.28 17.20
CA GLY A 6 -14.21 -13.00 17.89
C GLY A 6 -14.66 -13.07 19.35
N TYR A 7 -15.77 -13.77 19.64
CA TYR A 7 -16.22 -14.00 21.00
C TYR A 7 -15.23 -14.83 21.83
N ILE A 8 -14.65 -15.88 21.24
CA ILE A 8 -13.64 -16.71 21.89
C ILE A 8 -12.43 -15.85 22.29
N VAL A 9 -11.92 -15.05 21.35
CA VAL A 9 -10.80 -14.13 21.61
C VAL A 9 -11.14 -13.13 22.70
N HIS A 10 -12.33 -12.52 22.66
CA HIS A 10 -12.79 -11.58 23.69
C HIS A 10 -12.86 -12.23 25.08
N CYS A 11 -13.38 -13.46 25.16
CA CYS A 11 -13.42 -14.22 26.42
C CYS A 11 -12.02 -14.46 26.98
N ILE A 12 -11.06 -14.84 26.12
CA ILE A 12 -9.66 -15.07 26.52
C ILE A 12 -9.04 -13.76 27.04
N THR A 13 -9.27 -12.64 26.37
CA THR A 13 -8.71 -11.34 26.79
C THR A 13 -9.26 -10.88 28.13
N LEU A 14 -10.56 -11.03 28.37
CA LEU A 14 -11.17 -10.68 29.66
C LEU A 14 -10.67 -11.56 30.80
N LYS A 15 -10.53 -12.87 30.56
CA LYS A 15 -9.94 -13.79 31.54
C LYS A 15 -8.51 -13.39 31.91
N LYS A 16 -7.68 -12.98 30.94
CA LYS A 16 -6.32 -12.47 31.21
C LYS A 16 -6.32 -11.19 32.06
N LYS A 17 -7.36 -10.36 31.95
CA LYS A 17 -7.54 -9.14 32.76
C LYS A 17 -8.20 -9.40 34.11
N GLY A 18 -8.58 -10.64 34.43
CA GLY A 18 -9.30 -10.99 35.66
C GLY A 18 -10.79 -10.62 35.63
N GLU A 19 -11.34 -10.23 34.48
CA GLU A 19 -12.74 -9.84 34.33
C GLU A 19 -13.63 -11.03 33.94
N LYS A 20 -14.88 -11.02 34.39
CA LYS A 20 -15.87 -12.05 34.04
C LYS A 20 -16.31 -11.89 32.57
N PRO A 21 -16.22 -12.94 31.73
CA PRO A 21 -16.68 -12.85 30.35
C PRO A 21 -18.21 -12.61 30.27
N PRO A 22 -18.68 -11.77 29.34
CA PRO A 22 -20.10 -11.60 29.07
C PRO A 22 -20.69 -12.86 28.44
N THR A 23 -22.01 -12.99 28.45
CA THR A 23 -22.69 -14.05 27.68
C THR A 23 -22.54 -13.80 26.18
N HIS A 24 -22.65 -14.86 25.38
CA HIS A 24 -22.58 -14.75 23.92
C HIS A 24 -23.64 -13.76 23.37
N ALA A 25 -24.86 -13.77 23.92
CA ALA A 25 -25.90 -12.84 23.53
C ALA A 25 -25.57 -11.37 23.89
N ALA A 26 -24.99 -11.12 25.07
CA ALA A 26 -24.56 -9.78 25.47
C ALA A 26 -23.43 -9.25 24.58
N TYR A 27 -22.49 -10.13 24.22
CA TYR A 27 -21.44 -9.82 23.24
C TYR A 27 -22.04 -9.44 21.88
N LEU A 28 -22.97 -10.24 21.35
CA LEU A 28 -23.61 -9.96 20.06
C LEU A 28 -24.37 -8.64 20.06
N ARG A 29 -25.11 -8.32 21.13
CA ARG A 29 -25.83 -7.04 21.25
C ARG A 29 -24.87 -5.85 21.25
N ARG A 30 -23.76 -5.95 21.99
CA ARG A 30 -22.72 -4.91 22.02
C ARG A 30 -22.07 -4.74 20.65
N LEU A 31 -21.71 -5.86 20.01
CA LEU A 31 -21.13 -5.87 18.67
C LEU A 31 -22.08 -5.21 17.66
N TYR A 32 -23.36 -5.57 17.70
CA TYR A 32 -24.39 -4.98 16.83
C TYR A 32 -24.49 -3.47 16.99
N ILE A 33 -24.58 -2.96 18.22
CA ILE A 33 -24.64 -1.51 18.48
C ILE A 33 -23.39 -0.80 17.95
N GLN A 34 -22.21 -1.39 18.16
CA GLN A 34 -20.94 -0.84 17.67
C GLN A 34 -20.90 -0.78 16.14
N LEU A 35 -21.36 -1.83 15.46
CA LEU A 35 -21.39 -1.88 13.99
C LEU A 35 -22.38 -0.86 13.41
N VAL A 36 -23.56 -0.70 14.02
CA VAL A 36 -24.56 0.28 13.59
C VAL A 36 -24.09 1.73 13.81
N ALA A 37 -23.25 1.97 14.81
CA ALA A 37 -22.71 3.30 15.10
C ALA A 37 -21.59 3.73 14.13
N LEU A 38 -21.08 2.85 13.26
CA LEU A 38 -20.01 3.17 12.32
C LEU A 38 -20.49 4.14 11.24
N ARG A 39 -19.69 5.18 10.96
CA ARG A 39 -19.89 6.14 9.88
C ARG A 39 -18.80 6.02 8.83
N THR A 40 -19.00 6.61 7.66
CA THR A 40 -18.03 6.62 6.55
C THR A 40 -16.64 7.08 6.99
N ILE A 41 -16.56 8.12 7.83
CA ILE A 41 -15.31 8.63 8.39
C ILE A 41 -14.52 7.58 9.19
N ASN A 42 -15.19 6.64 9.87
CA ASN A 42 -14.52 5.58 10.63
C ASN A 42 -13.75 4.60 9.73
N PHE A 43 -14.19 4.43 8.48
CA PHE A 43 -13.51 3.60 7.48
C PHE A 43 -12.38 4.33 6.77
N GLU A 44 -12.41 5.67 6.75
CA GLU A 44 -11.37 6.50 6.14
C GLU A 44 -10.18 6.74 7.08
N THR A 45 -10.43 6.87 8.39
CA THR A 45 -9.37 7.14 9.38
C THR A 45 -8.71 5.87 9.94
N HIS A 46 -9.41 4.74 9.92
CA HIS A 46 -8.90 3.44 10.41
C HIS A 46 -8.84 2.41 9.28
N LEU A 47 -8.07 2.69 8.24
CA LEU A 47 -7.89 1.80 7.08
C LEU A 47 -7.13 0.50 7.40
N ASN A 48 -6.47 0.42 8.55
CA ASN A 48 -5.59 -0.69 8.90
C ASN A 48 -6.09 -1.41 10.15
N ALA A 49 -6.44 -2.67 10.00
CA ALA A 49 -6.67 -3.61 11.10
C ALA A 49 -5.35 -3.97 11.86
N GLU A 50 -4.27 -3.22 11.64
CA GLU A 50 -2.95 -3.44 12.27
C GLU A 50 -3.05 -3.33 13.81
N ASP A 51 -3.91 -2.46 14.34
CA ASP A 51 -4.16 -2.30 15.78
C ASP A 51 -4.87 -3.51 16.43
N LEU A 52 -5.46 -4.41 15.64
CA LEU A 52 -6.15 -5.62 16.14
C LEU A 52 -5.22 -6.82 16.24
N ILE A 53 -3.93 -6.67 15.90
CA ILE A 53 -2.97 -7.76 15.82
C ILE A 53 -2.00 -7.66 16.99
N SER A 54 -1.96 -8.70 17.84
CA SER A 54 -1.08 -8.78 19.01
C SER A 54 0.42 -8.86 18.66
N VAL A 55 0.75 -9.03 17.37
CA VAL A 55 2.11 -9.09 16.85
C VAL A 55 2.12 -8.19 15.62
N PRO A 56 3.08 -7.25 15.47
CA PRO A 56 3.24 -6.50 14.24
C PRO A 56 3.38 -7.50 13.09
N ILE A 57 2.48 -7.47 12.10
CA ILE A 57 2.71 -8.22 10.86
C ILE A 57 4.06 -7.71 10.35
N PRO A 58 5.05 -8.59 10.09
CA PRO A 58 6.28 -8.17 9.46
C PRO A 58 5.91 -7.52 8.14
N ARG A 59 5.99 -6.19 8.06
CA ARG A 59 5.83 -5.49 6.78
C ARG A 59 6.91 -6.05 5.87
N GLN A 60 6.51 -6.52 4.69
CA GLN A 60 7.48 -6.97 3.70
C GLN A 60 8.47 -5.83 3.48
N GLN A 61 9.76 -6.14 3.59
CA GLN A 61 10.80 -5.12 3.50
C GLN A 61 10.93 -4.71 2.03
N HIS A 62 10.20 -3.66 1.66
CA HIS A 62 10.20 -3.12 0.30
C HIS A 62 11.46 -2.29 0.08
N THR A 63 12.40 -2.85 -0.67
CA THR A 63 13.64 -2.16 -1.05
C THR A 63 13.58 -1.70 -2.50
N LEU A 64 13.92 -0.43 -2.72
CA LEU A 64 14.05 0.10 -4.08
C LEU A 64 15.39 -0.32 -4.68
N VAL A 65 15.33 -1.03 -5.81
CA VAL A 65 16.48 -1.47 -6.58
C VAL A 65 16.59 -0.70 -7.88
N ASN A 66 17.82 -0.50 -8.36
CA ASN A 66 18.06 0.21 -9.60
C ASN A 66 17.92 -0.73 -10.81
N THR A 67 17.27 -0.30 -11.89
CA THR A 67 17.13 -1.13 -13.09
C THR A 67 18.49 -1.40 -13.74
N ALA A 68 18.68 -2.64 -14.19
CA ALA A 68 19.85 -3.04 -14.97
C ALA A 68 19.75 -2.63 -16.45
N GLU A 69 18.61 -2.08 -16.89
CA GLU A 69 18.38 -1.74 -18.29
C GLU A 69 19.04 -0.42 -18.69
N PHE A 70 19.62 -0.42 -19.89
CA PHE A 70 20.20 0.76 -20.52
C PHE A 70 19.59 0.96 -21.91
N TYR A 71 19.52 2.22 -22.35
CA TYR A 71 19.33 2.51 -23.76
C TYR A 71 20.67 2.24 -24.47
N SER A 72 20.71 1.25 -25.36
CA SER A 72 21.83 1.03 -26.25
C SER A 72 21.63 1.85 -27.53
N SER A 73 22.36 2.94 -27.66
CA SER A 73 22.59 3.58 -28.96
C SER A 73 24.09 3.75 -29.15
N SER A 74 24.55 3.78 -30.41
CA SER A 74 25.98 3.88 -30.78
C SER A 74 26.74 5.06 -30.15
N LYS A 75 26.04 6.02 -29.53
CA LYS A 75 26.64 7.25 -28.95
C LYS A 75 26.33 7.45 -27.46
N GLN A 76 25.46 6.67 -26.84
CA GLN A 76 25.08 6.87 -25.42
C GLN A 76 24.71 5.57 -24.71
N HIS A 77 25.29 5.37 -23.52
CA HIS A 77 24.97 4.29 -22.58
C HIS A 77 24.25 4.87 -21.35
N LYS A 78 22.98 5.28 -21.54
CA LYS A 78 22.17 5.89 -20.48
C LYS A 78 21.25 4.86 -19.84
N ARG A 79 21.25 4.79 -18.50
CA ARG A 79 20.35 3.88 -17.77
C ARG A 79 18.90 4.25 -18.04
N ARG A 80 18.06 3.23 -18.20
CA ARG A 80 16.64 3.40 -18.48
C ARG A 80 15.93 4.04 -17.29
N GLN A 81 15.03 4.96 -17.58
CA GLN A 81 14.23 5.64 -16.57
C GLN A 81 12.75 5.49 -16.91
N TYR A 82 11.94 5.45 -15.86
CA TYR A 82 10.51 5.18 -15.94
C TYR A 82 9.73 6.19 -15.12
N LEU A 83 8.53 6.55 -15.61
CA LEU A 83 7.63 7.45 -14.90
C LEU A 83 7.26 6.88 -13.53
N ARG A 84 7.44 7.70 -12.50
CA ARG A 84 7.21 7.32 -11.11
C ARG A 84 5.72 7.25 -10.79
N LYS A 85 5.22 6.11 -10.28
CA LYS A 85 3.78 5.89 -10.10
C LYS A 85 3.11 6.98 -9.26
N VAL A 86 3.64 7.23 -8.06
CA VAL A 86 3.09 8.23 -7.15
C VAL A 86 3.17 9.63 -7.75
N CYS A 87 4.31 10.01 -8.36
CA CYS A 87 4.40 11.34 -8.98
C CYS A 87 3.45 11.50 -10.17
N SER A 88 3.28 10.47 -11.00
CA SER A 88 2.34 10.51 -12.11
C SER A 88 0.89 10.61 -11.64
N ALA A 89 0.55 9.97 -10.52
CA ALA A 89 -0.79 10.06 -9.94
C ALA A 89 -1.15 11.50 -9.53
N PHE A 90 -0.19 12.21 -8.92
CA PHE A 90 -0.36 13.59 -8.46
C PHE A 90 0.02 14.64 -9.51
N ALA A 91 0.47 14.23 -10.70
CA ALA A 91 0.78 15.19 -11.75
C ALA A 91 -0.52 15.76 -12.34
N ASP A 92 -0.44 17.02 -12.77
CA ASP A 92 -1.49 17.64 -13.56
C ASP A 92 -1.53 17.00 -14.94
N THR A 93 -2.69 17.08 -15.59
CA THR A 93 -2.87 16.58 -16.95
C THR A 93 -1.93 17.25 -17.96
N LYS A 94 -1.43 18.44 -17.65
CA LYS A 94 -0.55 19.25 -18.49
C LYS A 94 0.94 19.10 -18.16
N THR A 95 1.31 18.50 -17.02
CA THR A 95 2.71 18.45 -16.57
C THR A 95 3.30 17.04 -16.69
N LYS A 96 4.47 16.94 -17.32
CA LYS A 96 5.18 15.66 -17.42
C LYS A 96 5.67 15.26 -16.03
N SER A 97 5.25 14.08 -15.56
CA SER A 97 5.75 13.55 -14.29
C SER A 97 7.23 13.15 -14.40
N PHE A 98 7.92 13.20 -13.27
CA PHE A 98 9.32 12.80 -13.17
C PHE A 98 9.56 11.31 -13.37
N GLU A 99 10.77 10.98 -13.83
CA GLU A 99 11.24 9.62 -14.09
C GLU A 99 12.28 9.18 -13.03
N THR A 100 12.48 7.87 -12.89
CA THR A 100 13.48 7.25 -12.02
C THR A 100 13.96 5.94 -12.62
N SER A 101 15.18 5.53 -12.30
CA SER A 101 15.68 4.19 -12.59
C SER A 101 15.43 3.19 -11.44
N PHE A 102 14.99 3.68 -10.28
CA PHE A 102 14.70 2.86 -9.09
C PHE A 102 13.25 2.36 -9.06
N PHE A 103 13.05 1.11 -8.67
CA PHE A 103 11.74 0.48 -8.58
C PHE A 103 11.68 -0.52 -7.43
N CYS A 104 10.48 -0.82 -6.93
CA CYS A 104 10.28 -1.89 -5.95
C CYS A 104 10.09 -3.21 -6.69
N GLN A 105 10.96 -4.19 -6.48
CA GLN A 105 10.90 -5.50 -7.14
C GLN A 105 9.63 -6.26 -6.74
N GLN A 106 9.37 -6.36 -5.43
CA GLN A 106 8.21 -7.08 -4.87
C GLN A 106 6.88 -6.50 -5.38
N CYS A 107 6.72 -5.18 -5.35
CA CYS A 107 5.53 -4.54 -5.93
C CYS A 107 5.47 -4.72 -7.45
N SER A 108 6.61 -4.73 -8.15
CA SER A 108 6.59 -4.95 -9.61
C SER A 108 6.12 -6.34 -9.99
N ASP A 109 6.50 -7.35 -9.20
CA ASP A 109 6.07 -8.73 -9.38
C ASP A 109 4.58 -8.88 -9.05
N ALA A 110 4.12 -8.29 -7.95
CA ALA A 110 2.71 -8.31 -7.54
C ALA A 110 1.76 -7.68 -8.58
N PHE A 111 2.17 -6.58 -9.24
CA PHE A 111 1.36 -5.89 -10.23
C PHE A 111 1.65 -6.33 -11.68
N GLY A 112 2.54 -7.31 -11.89
CA GLY A 112 2.91 -7.80 -13.23
C GLY A 112 3.54 -6.72 -14.14
N GLY A 113 4.13 -5.69 -13.55
CA GLY A 113 4.69 -4.55 -14.27
C GLY A 113 5.44 -3.61 -13.34
N ARG A 114 6.44 -2.89 -13.87
CA ARG A 114 7.33 -2.07 -13.04
C ARG A 114 6.57 -1.04 -12.20
N VAL A 115 7.01 -0.92 -10.95
CA VAL A 115 6.58 0.08 -9.96
C VAL A 115 7.77 1.00 -9.62
N PRO A 116 8.05 2.03 -10.45
CA PRO A 116 9.12 2.98 -10.19
C PRO A 116 8.70 3.98 -9.11
N LEU A 117 9.55 4.14 -8.10
CA LEU A 117 9.30 4.98 -6.91
C LEU A 117 10.54 5.85 -6.60
N CYS A 118 10.32 6.91 -5.84
CA CYS A 118 11.36 7.82 -5.37
C CYS A 118 11.49 7.83 -3.85
N LEU A 119 12.71 8.08 -3.37
CA LEU A 119 13.03 8.33 -1.95
C LEU A 119 13.04 9.82 -1.59
N HIS A 120 12.57 10.70 -2.49
CA HIS A 120 12.55 12.13 -2.23
C HIS A 120 11.14 12.57 -1.85
N VAL A 121 11.04 13.38 -0.79
CA VAL A 121 9.82 14.10 -0.49
C VAL A 121 9.54 15.08 -1.63
N ARG A 122 8.29 15.12 -2.08
CA ARG A 122 7.81 15.96 -3.19
C ARG A 122 6.52 16.63 -2.74
N ARG A 123 6.14 17.74 -3.38
CA ARG A 123 4.92 18.49 -3.01
C ARG A 123 4.98 18.97 -1.56
N VAL A 124 6.13 19.50 -1.16
CA VAL A 124 6.32 20.04 0.20
C VAL A 124 5.40 21.25 0.41
N GLU A 125 5.15 21.99 -0.66
CA GLU A 125 4.19 23.10 -0.74
C GLU A 125 2.75 22.70 -0.41
N SER A 126 2.37 21.43 -0.59
CA SER A 126 1.07 20.90 -0.20
C SER A 126 1.09 20.26 1.21
N GLY A 127 2.14 20.49 1.99
CA GLY A 127 2.34 19.91 3.32
C GLY A 127 2.77 18.44 3.33
N ASN A 128 3.22 17.87 2.21
CA ASN A 128 3.63 16.47 2.18
C ASN A 128 5.01 16.28 2.85
N THR A 129 5.07 15.33 3.80
CA THR A 129 6.28 14.93 4.51
C THR A 129 6.82 13.57 4.09
N LEU A 130 6.08 12.84 3.23
CA LEU A 130 6.40 11.47 2.85
C LEU A 130 7.08 11.38 1.49
N THR A 131 7.99 10.43 1.35
CA THR A 131 8.59 10.07 0.05
C THR A 131 7.58 9.34 -0.84
N CYS A 132 7.83 9.25 -2.16
CA CYS A 132 6.99 8.42 -3.02
C CYS A 132 6.93 6.96 -2.53
N SER A 133 8.04 6.44 -2.00
CA SER A 133 8.14 5.08 -1.50
C SER A 133 7.20 4.88 -0.31
N GLN A 134 7.24 5.78 0.67
CA GLN A 134 6.37 5.73 1.84
C GLN A 134 4.89 5.91 1.48
N ILE A 135 4.56 6.83 0.57
CA ILE A 135 3.18 6.98 0.10
C ILE A 135 2.68 5.67 -0.54
N TRP A 136 3.52 5.01 -1.34
CA TRP A 136 3.12 3.75 -1.99
C TRP A 136 2.94 2.59 -1.00
N HIS A 137 3.92 2.37 -0.12
CA HIS A 137 3.92 1.23 0.79
C HIS A 137 3.03 1.48 2.01
N ASP A 138 3.19 2.62 2.69
CA ASP A 138 2.52 2.91 3.96
C ASP A 138 1.12 3.50 3.74
N THR A 139 0.96 4.49 2.86
CA THR A 139 -0.34 5.16 2.67
C THR A 139 -1.27 4.40 1.74
N TRP A 140 -0.74 3.81 0.66
CA TRP A 140 -1.52 3.06 -0.33
C TRP A 140 -1.45 1.54 -0.13
N GLY A 141 -0.92 1.06 1.00
CA GLY A 141 -0.90 -0.37 1.35
C GLY A 141 -0.29 -1.23 0.26
N ASP A 142 0.96 -0.92 -0.10
CA ASP A 142 1.68 -1.53 -1.23
C ASP A 142 0.98 -1.36 -2.59
N GLY A 143 0.22 -0.27 -2.75
CA GLY A 143 -0.56 0.01 -3.96
C GLY A 143 -1.92 -0.68 -4.02
N LYS A 144 -2.38 -1.34 -2.95
CA LYS A 144 -3.69 -1.99 -2.88
C LYS A 144 -4.84 -1.04 -2.52
N SER A 145 -4.55 0.05 -1.81
CA SER A 145 -5.52 1.06 -1.36
C SER A 145 -5.30 2.42 -2.02
N ILE A 146 -5.02 2.44 -3.32
CA ILE A 146 -4.86 3.68 -4.08
C ILE A 146 -6.22 4.40 -4.19
N PRO A 147 -6.31 5.71 -3.88
CA PRO A 147 -7.54 6.47 -4.02
C PRO A 147 -8.13 6.35 -5.45
N PRO A 148 -9.44 6.11 -5.63
CA PRO A 148 -10.05 5.90 -6.95
C PRO A 148 -9.81 7.04 -7.95
N SER A 149 -9.71 8.29 -7.45
CA SER A 149 -9.41 9.49 -8.25
C SER A 149 -8.00 9.47 -8.84
N LEU A 150 -7.05 8.84 -8.15
CA LEU A 150 -5.64 8.74 -8.53
C LEU A 150 -5.37 7.47 -9.34
N MET A 151 -6.10 6.39 -9.07
CA MET A 151 -5.90 5.09 -9.71
C MET A 151 -5.99 5.15 -11.24
N LYS A 152 -6.93 5.94 -11.80
CA LYS A 152 -7.07 6.13 -13.26
C LYS A 152 -5.85 6.78 -13.91
N LYS A 153 -5.02 7.50 -13.15
CA LYS A 153 -3.80 8.17 -13.65
C LYS A 153 -2.57 7.25 -13.63
N ILE A 154 -2.64 6.12 -12.94
CA ILE A 154 -1.54 5.17 -12.79
C ILE A 154 -1.68 4.08 -13.84
N ARG A 155 -0.66 3.94 -14.71
CA ARG A 155 -0.61 2.88 -15.71
C ARG A 155 0.46 1.87 -15.37
N PHE A 156 0.10 0.59 -15.28
CA PHE A 156 1.05 -0.52 -15.19
C PHE A 156 1.35 -1.01 -16.60
N ARG A 157 2.63 -0.95 -16.98
CA ARG A 157 3.09 -1.52 -18.25
C ARG A 157 3.63 -2.90 -17.96
N LYS A 158 3.10 -3.91 -18.65
CA LYS A 158 3.65 -5.27 -18.59
C LYS A 158 5.11 -5.23 -19.00
N ARG A 159 5.94 -6.03 -18.32
CA ARG A 159 7.31 -6.29 -18.77
C ARG A 159 7.21 -7.02 -20.12
N LYS A 160 7.95 -6.57 -21.13
CA LYS A 160 8.17 -7.39 -22.33
C LYS A 160 8.90 -8.63 -21.82
N ARG A 161 8.29 -9.82 -21.91
CA ARG A 161 9.03 -11.06 -21.64
C ARG A 161 10.23 -11.04 -22.58
N GLU A 162 11.41 -11.24 -22.02
CA GLU A 162 12.53 -11.69 -22.84
C GLU A 162 12.02 -12.99 -23.48
N SER A 163 11.86 -12.99 -24.80
CA SER A 163 11.75 -14.24 -25.54
C SER A 163 12.94 -15.06 -25.10
N GLU A 164 12.68 -16.22 -24.49
CA GLU A 164 13.70 -17.25 -24.27
C GLU A 164 14.32 -17.49 -25.65
N GLU A 165 15.51 -16.92 -25.87
CA GLU A 165 16.34 -17.24 -27.02
C GLU A 165 16.86 -18.65 -26.73
N GLU A 166 16.33 -19.58 -27.51
CA GLU A 166 16.65 -21.02 -27.58
C GLU A 166 18.08 -21.25 -28.07
#